data_AF-A0A969RFE7-F1
#
_entry.id   AF-A0A969RFE7-F1
#
_cell.length_a   1.000
_cell.length_b   1.000
_cell.length_c   1.000
_cell.angle_alpha   90.00
_cell.angle_beta   90.00
_cell.angle_gamma   90.00
#
_symmetry.space_group_name_H-M   'P 1'
#
loop_
_entity.id
_entity.type
_entity.pdbx_description
1 polymer ?
#
loop_
_entity_poly.entity_id
_entity_poly.type
_entity_poly.pdbx_seq_one_letter_code
_entity_poly.pdbx_strand_id
1 'polypeptide(L)'
;MPSMLCQSPITHLDSSHDRKKLYQFLDFCRQKAIAANHTKIASIALEIASVDPLVALCKWVDSSQLHFYFENRDQRRAIAAIDAAISLKLDGSQRFSKAHKFVQACLNQLISSSPATFPWTTPHFFASFTFFDQHLEPDPPFPTATIFYLDGRYLAGKITMLLL
;
A
#
# COMPACT_ATOMS: atom_id res chain seq x y z
N MET A 1 0.55 -11.98 17.55
CA MET A 1 1.59 -12.68 16.77
C MET A 1 2.11 -11.71 15.75
N PRO A 2 3.40 -11.32 15.77
CA PRO A 2 3.92 -10.48 14.69
C PRO A 2 3.85 -11.30 13.41
N SER A 3 3.13 -10.81 12.40
CA SER A 3 3.16 -11.40 11.07
C SER A 3 4.61 -11.31 10.59
N MET A 4 5.30 -12.45 10.53
CA MET A 4 6.61 -12.53 9.89
C MET A 4 6.37 -12.30 8.40
N LEU A 5 6.51 -11.06 7.94
CA LEU A 5 6.55 -10.74 6.53
C LEU A 5 7.63 -11.64 5.91
N CYS A 6 7.32 -12.28 4.78
CA CYS A 6 8.31 -13.07 4.07
C CYS A 6 9.33 -12.09 3.49
N GLN A 7 10.45 -11.91 4.19
CA GLN A 7 11.49 -10.97 3.80
C GLN A 7 12.22 -11.52 2.58
N SER A 8 12.34 -10.68 1.54
CA SER A 8 13.19 -11.00 0.40
C SER A 8 14.66 -10.94 0.82
N PRO A 9 15.54 -11.80 0.26
CA PRO A 9 16.99 -11.64 0.41
C PRO A 9 17.52 -10.34 -0.25
N ILE A 10 16.69 -9.65 -1.03
CA ILE A 10 17.03 -8.40 -1.71
C ILE A 10 16.38 -7.24 -0.94
N THR A 11 17.16 -6.61 -0.07
CA THR A 11 16.70 -5.62 0.91
C THR A 11 16.97 -4.17 0.51
N HIS A 12 17.57 -3.91 -0.67
CA HIS A 12 17.86 -2.55 -1.12
C HIS A 12 17.81 -2.42 -2.64
N LEU A 13 16.85 -1.62 -3.14
CA LEU A 13 16.75 -1.21 -4.53
C LEU A 13 17.01 0.30 -4.60
N ASP A 14 18.07 0.68 -5.32
CA ASP A 14 18.43 2.10 -5.53
C ASP A 14 17.89 2.60 -6.87
N SER A 15 17.39 3.84 -6.86
CA SER A 15 16.59 4.46 -7.93
C SER A 15 17.30 4.68 -9.27
N SER A 16 18.61 4.42 -9.39
CA SER A 16 19.34 4.65 -10.65
C SER A 16 20.06 3.46 -11.27
N HIS A 17 20.36 2.36 -10.55
CA HIS A 17 21.35 1.41 -11.08
C HIS A 17 21.16 -0.09 -10.83
N ASP A 18 19.97 -0.58 -10.45
CA ASP A 18 19.83 -2.01 -10.16
C ASP A 18 18.64 -2.73 -10.81
N ARG A 19 18.54 -2.59 -12.14
CA ARG A 19 17.64 -3.41 -12.99
C ARG A 19 17.83 -4.91 -12.73
N LYS A 20 19.06 -5.34 -12.42
CA LYS A 20 19.36 -6.74 -12.11
C LYS A 20 18.75 -7.14 -10.76
N LYS A 21 18.95 -6.37 -9.68
CA LYS A 21 18.28 -6.65 -8.40
C LYS A 21 16.76 -6.57 -8.50
N LEU A 22 16.21 -5.61 -9.26
CA LEU A 22 14.77 -5.53 -9.48
C LEU A 22 14.26 -6.80 -10.16
N TYR A 23 14.91 -7.22 -11.25
CA TYR A 23 14.56 -8.46 -11.93
C TYR A 23 14.66 -9.67 -11.00
N GLN A 24 15.74 -9.77 -10.21
CA GLN A 24 15.91 -10.85 -9.24
C GLN A 24 14.83 -10.84 -8.15
N PHE A 25 14.40 -9.66 -7.70
CA PHE A 25 13.32 -9.51 -6.73
C PHE A 25 11.98 -9.97 -7.31
N LEU A 26 11.66 -9.53 -8.52
CA LEU A 26 10.43 -9.94 -9.21
C LEU A 26 10.43 -11.43 -9.55
N ASP A 27 11.57 -11.98 -9.98
CA ASP A 27 11.72 -13.42 -10.22
C ASP A 27 11.58 -14.22 -8.92
N PHE A 28 12.15 -13.75 -7.81
CA PHE A 28 11.95 -14.35 -6.50
C PHE A 28 10.46 -14.35 -6.10
N CYS A 29 9.75 -13.23 -6.28
CA CYS A 29 8.32 -13.15 -5.99
C CYS A 29 7.52 -14.14 -6.87
N ARG A 30 7.85 -14.22 -8.16
CA ARG A 30 7.25 -15.17 -9.10
C ARG A 30 7.47 -16.62 -8.68
N GLN A 31 8.71 -16.99 -8.34
CA GLN A 31 9.03 -18.34 -7.88
C GLN A 31 8.25 -18.70 -6.60
N LYS A 32 8.11 -17.77 -5.66
CA LYS A 32 7.30 -17.95 -4.45
C LYS A 32 5.81 -18.10 -4.75
N ALA A 33 5.29 -17.38 -5.75
CA ALA A 33 3.91 -17.52 -6.18
C ALA A 33 3.65 -18.90 -6.82
N ILE A 34 4.54 -19.35 -7.70
CA ILE A 34 4.47 -20.68 -8.35
C ILE A 34 4.55 -21.78 -7.30
N ALA A 35 5.54 -21.74 -6.41
CA ALA A 35 5.74 -22.77 -5.38
C ALA A 35 4.56 -22.88 -4.40
N ALA A 36 3.91 -21.75 -4.10
CA ALA A 36 2.73 -21.73 -3.23
C ALA A 36 1.40 -21.98 -3.97
N ASN A 37 1.43 -22.06 -5.31
CA ASN A 37 0.24 -22.02 -6.18
C ASN A 37 -0.75 -20.91 -5.77
N HIS A 38 -0.22 -19.73 -5.47
CA HIS A 38 -1.01 -18.62 -4.92
C HIS A 38 -0.35 -17.28 -5.21
N THR A 39 -1.16 -16.27 -5.56
CA THR A 39 -0.69 -14.92 -5.87
C THR A 39 0.09 -14.29 -4.72
N LYS A 40 1.15 -13.55 -5.05
CA LYS A 40 1.95 -12.77 -4.09
C LYS A 40 1.83 -11.28 -4.41
N ILE A 41 2.06 -10.47 -3.38
CA ILE A 41 2.03 -9.00 -3.46
C ILE A 41 3.47 -8.54 -3.35
N ALA A 42 4.06 -8.05 -4.43
CA ALA A 42 5.44 -7.55 -4.43
C ALA A 42 5.44 -6.07 -4.05
N SER A 43 6.07 -5.70 -2.93
CA SER A 43 6.13 -4.31 -2.47
C SER A 43 7.56 -3.80 -2.51
N ILE A 44 7.78 -2.74 -3.29
CA ILE A 44 9.10 -2.13 -3.47
C ILE A 44 9.07 -0.72 -2.90
N ALA A 45 10.03 -0.39 -2.03
CA ALA A 45 10.24 0.97 -1.56
C ALA A 45 11.54 1.54 -2.13
N LEU A 46 11.47 2.73 -2.73
CA LEU A 46 12.59 3.44 -3.35
C LEU A 46 12.77 4.81 -2.72
N GLU A 47 14.02 5.20 -2.50
CA GLU A 47 14.33 6.56 -2.06
C GLU A 47 14.25 7.56 -3.23
N ILE A 48 13.52 8.66 -3.04
CA ILE A 48 13.34 9.77 -3.98
C ILE A 48 13.73 11.12 -3.36
N ALA A 49 13.95 12.11 -4.22
CA ALA A 49 14.10 13.50 -3.79
C ALA A 49 12.86 13.97 -3.02
N SER A 50 13.06 14.85 -2.04
CA SER A 50 11.97 15.39 -1.24
C SER A 50 10.98 16.14 -2.13
N VAL A 51 9.70 15.78 -2.00
CA VAL A 51 8.57 16.45 -2.66
C VAL A 51 7.55 16.83 -1.60
N ASP A 52 6.76 17.87 -1.88
CA ASP A 52 5.54 18.13 -1.14
C ASP A 52 4.47 17.11 -1.59
N PRO A 53 3.97 16.23 -0.70
CA PRO A 53 3.05 15.18 -1.10
C PRO A 53 1.71 15.72 -1.61
N LEU A 54 1.21 16.83 -1.06
CA LEU A 54 -0.05 17.41 -1.49
C LEU A 54 0.09 18.00 -2.90
N VAL A 55 1.17 18.72 -3.15
CA VAL A 55 1.47 19.25 -4.50
C VAL A 55 1.65 18.12 -5.50
N ALA A 56 2.30 17.02 -5.11
CA ALA A 56 2.40 15.84 -5.95
C ALA A 56 1.01 15.28 -6.27
N LEU A 57 0.17 15.02 -5.26
CA LEU A 57 -1.18 14.49 -5.47
C LEU A 57 -2.00 15.36 -6.43
N CYS A 58 -2.00 16.68 -6.23
CA CYS A 58 -2.76 17.61 -7.07
C CYS A 58 -2.34 17.60 -8.54
N LYS A 59 -1.09 17.22 -8.87
CA LYS A 59 -0.60 17.16 -10.24
C LYS A 59 -1.02 15.91 -11.00
N TRP A 60 -1.31 14.83 -10.28
CA TRP A 60 -1.53 13.50 -10.84
C TRP A 60 -2.95 12.96 -10.58
N VAL A 61 -3.83 13.77 -10.00
CA VAL A 61 -5.18 13.37 -9.63
C VAL A 61 -6.02 13.11 -10.89
N ASP A 62 -6.67 11.94 -10.95
CA ASP A 62 -7.72 11.60 -11.92
C ASP A 62 -9.00 11.30 -11.14
N SER A 63 -10.09 12.00 -11.41
CA SER A 63 -11.37 11.84 -10.69
C SER A 63 -11.93 10.42 -10.67
N SER A 64 -11.50 9.54 -11.58
CA SER A 64 -11.92 8.14 -11.66
C SER A 64 -11.17 7.20 -10.71
N GLN A 65 -10.09 7.65 -10.08
CA GLN A 65 -9.23 6.82 -9.24
C GLN A 65 -9.41 7.11 -7.74
N LEU A 66 -9.02 6.14 -6.91
CA LEU A 66 -8.92 6.36 -5.47
C LEU A 66 -7.75 7.30 -5.18
N HIS A 67 -8.00 8.35 -4.38
CA HIS A 67 -6.95 9.23 -3.88
C HIS A 67 -6.91 9.21 -2.37
N PHE A 68 -5.71 9.31 -1.82
CA PHE A 68 -5.52 9.35 -0.38
C PHE A 68 -4.49 10.40 -0.01
N TYR A 69 -4.87 11.26 0.93
CA TYR A 69 -3.97 12.20 1.59
C TYR A 69 -4.12 12.06 3.11
N PHE A 70 -2.99 12.04 3.80
CA PHE A 70 -2.95 12.03 5.26
C PHE A 70 -1.79 12.90 5.73
N GLU A 71 -2.04 13.76 6.71
CA GLU A 71 -1.03 14.62 7.30
C GLU A 71 -1.08 14.52 8.83
N ASN A 72 0.08 14.27 9.43
CA ASN A 72 0.30 14.38 10.85
C ASN A 72 1.38 15.44 11.09
N ARG A 73 0.93 16.64 11.47
CA ARG A 73 1.79 17.81 11.68
C ARG A 73 2.74 17.63 12.86
N ASP A 74 2.27 17.03 13.95
CA ASP A 74 3.07 16.78 15.15
C ASP A 74 4.28 15.90 14.83
N GLN A 75 4.09 14.94 13.92
CA GLN A 75 5.13 14.05 13.45
C GLN A 75 5.87 14.55 12.20
N ARG A 76 5.49 15.73 11.67
CA ARG A 76 5.97 16.31 10.40
C ARG A 76 5.89 15.31 9.24
N ARG A 77 4.73 14.66 9.10
CA ARG A 77 4.49 13.61 8.11
C ARG A 77 3.32 13.97 7.22
N ALA A 78 3.50 13.72 5.93
CA ALA A 78 2.41 13.68 4.97
C ALA A 78 2.57 12.46 4.06
N ILE A 79 1.44 11.87 3.69
CA ILE A 79 1.30 10.74 2.79
C ILE A 79 0.36 11.20 1.68
N ALA A 80 0.80 11.10 0.44
CA ALA A 80 -0.06 11.20 -0.72
C ALA A 80 0.01 9.90 -1.49
N ALA A 81 -1.12 9.46 -2.03
CA ALA A 81 -1.17 8.23 -2.79
C ALA A 81 -2.29 8.24 -3.80
N ILE A 82 -2.03 7.52 -4.88
CA ILE A 82 -2.87 7.45 -6.06
C ILE A 82 -3.11 5.98 -6.32
N ASP A 83 -4.39 5.66 -6.50
CA ASP A 83 -4.95 4.36 -6.73
C ASP A 83 -4.63 3.31 -5.65
N ALA A 84 -5.25 2.15 -5.78
CA ALA A 84 -5.04 1.00 -4.92
C ALA A 84 -4.72 -0.22 -5.77
N ALA A 85 -3.56 -0.82 -5.53
CA ALA A 85 -3.20 -2.08 -6.14
C ALA A 85 -4.11 -3.23 -5.63
N ILE A 86 -4.61 -3.10 -4.40
CA ILE A 86 -5.58 -4.03 -3.83
C ILE A 86 -6.57 -3.23 -3.01
N SER A 87 -7.86 -3.46 -3.23
CA SER A 87 -8.91 -2.84 -2.43
C SER A 87 -10.04 -3.81 -2.11
N LEU A 88 -10.76 -3.52 -1.04
CA LEU A 88 -11.96 -4.23 -0.62
C LEU A 88 -12.98 -3.20 -0.12
N LYS A 89 -14.18 -3.25 -0.70
CA LYS A 89 -15.36 -2.52 -0.23
C LYS A 89 -16.22 -3.46 0.61
N LEU A 90 -16.71 -2.98 1.75
CA LEU A 90 -17.48 -3.78 2.70
C LEU A 90 -18.67 -2.99 3.22
N ASP A 91 -19.74 -3.72 3.53
CA ASP A 91 -20.91 -3.22 4.23
C ASP A 91 -21.34 -4.14 5.36
N GLY A 92 -22.21 -3.61 6.22
CA GLY A 92 -22.85 -4.29 7.34
C GLY A 92 -22.01 -4.36 8.61
N SER A 93 -22.64 -4.89 9.65
CA SER A 93 -22.09 -4.94 11.01
C SER A 93 -20.75 -5.68 11.14
N GLN A 94 -20.42 -6.55 10.18
CA GLN A 94 -19.17 -7.32 10.16
C GLN A 94 -18.01 -6.62 9.42
N ARG A 95 -18.17 -5.38 8.95
CA ARG A 95 -17.16 -4.69 8.12
C ARG A 95 -15.77 -4.63 8.77
N PHE A 96 -15.68 -4.42 10.08
CA PHE A 96 -14.38 -4.38 10.78
C PHE A 96 -13.68 -5.75 10.85
N SER A 97 -14.43 -6.83 11.13
CA SER A 97 -13.83 -8.17 11.24
C SER A 97 -13.43 -8.71 9.87
N LYS A 98 -14.23 -8.44 8.83
CA LYS A 98 -13.91 -8.75 7.43
C LYS A 98 -12.70 -7.95 6.94
N ALA A 99 -12.64 -6.65 7.26
CA ALA A 99 -11.49 -5.79 6.97
C ALA A 99 -10.19 -6.36 7.56
N HIS A 100 -10.22 -6.71 8.85
CA HIS A 100 -9.05 -7.29 9.51
C HIS A 100 -8.61 -8.61 8.85
N LYS A 101 -9.56 -9.52 8.56
CA LYS A 101 -9.25 -10.78 7.87
C LYS A 101 -8.63 -10.55 6.49
N PHE A 102 -9.15 -9.59 5.74
CA PHE A 102 -8.61 -9.20 4.44
C PHE A 102 -7.17 -8.69 4.55
N VAL A 103 -6.91 -7.74 5.47
CA VAL A 103 -5.56 -7.21 5.71
C VAL A 103 -4.59 -8.34 6.08
N GLN A 104 -4.97 -9.22 7.00
CA GLN A 104 -4.13 -10.36 7.39
C GLN A 104 -3.84 -11.30 6.21
N ALA A 105 -4.85 -11.59 5.39
CA ALA A 105 -4.68 -12.42 4.21
C ALA A 105 -3.68 -11.78 3.23
N CYS A 106 -3.79 -10.47 2.98
CA CYS A 106 -2.84 -9.77 2.12
C CYS A 106 -1.43 -9.74 2.71
N LEU A 107 -1.27 -9.42 4.00
CA LEU A 107 0.04 -9.41 4.65
C LEU A 107 0.75 -10.76 4.57
N ASN A 108 0.01 -11.88 4.65
CA ASN A 108 0.56 -13.22 4.49
C ASN A 108 1.06 -13.52 3.06
N GLN A 109 0.59 -12.78 2.05
CA GLN A 109 1.03 -12.91 0.66
C GLN A 109 2.08 -11.86 0.26
N LEU A 110 2.39 -10.92 1.16
CA LEU A 110 3.24 -9.79 0.84
C LEU A 110 4.72 -10.14 0.98
N ILE A 111 5.47 -9.82 -0.08
CA ILE A 111 6.92 -9.88 -0.14
C ILE A 111 7.43 -8.46 -0.34
N SER A 112 8.21 -7.94 0.61
CA SER A 112 8.72 -6.56 0.57
C SER A 112 10.23 -6.54 0.27
N SER A 113 10.63 -5.62 -0.61
CA SER A 113 12.00 -5.13 -0.74
C SER A 113 12.02 -3.70 -0.22
N SER A 114 12.64 -3.52 0.95
CA SER A 114 12.69 -2.24 1.63
C SER A 114 14.01 -2.06 2.38
N PRO A 115 14.64 -0.88 2.31
CA PRO A 115 15.82 -0.57 3.10
C PRO A 115 15.60 -0.80 4.59
N ALA A 116 16.46 -1.60 5.23
CA ALA A 116 16.39 -1.89 6.66
C ALA A 116 16.50 -0.63 7.55
N THR A 117 17.04 0.46 7.00
CA THR A 117 17.26 1.75 7.68
C THR A 117 15.99 2.60 7.80
N PHE A 118 14.91 2.27 7.09
CA PHE A 118 13.68 3.07 7.10
C PHE A 118 12.49 2.27 7.66
N PRO A 119 12.07 2.51 8.92
CA PRO A 119 10.95 1.77 9.53
C PRO A 119 9.60 1.99 8.79
N TRP A 120 9.48 3.09 8.04
CA TRP A 120 8.27 3.49 7.31
C TRP A 120 8.07 2.79 5.96
N THR A 121 9.02 1.98 5.54
CA THR A 121 8.94 1.17 4.32
C THR A 121 8.09 -0.09 4.51
N THR A 122 7.66 -0.35 5.76
CA THR A 122 6.72 -1.42 6.06
C THR A 122 5.42 -1.18 5.26
N PRO A 123 4.84 -2.22 4.65
CA PRO A 123 3.51 -2.16 4.05
C PRO A 123 2.45 -1.64 5.01
N HIS A 124 1.72 -0.58 4.64
CA HIS A 124 0.57 -0.11 5.40
C HIS A 124 -0.72 -0.30 4.61
N PHE A 125 -1.76 -0.84 5.25
CA PHE A 125 -3.12 -0.73 4.72
C PHE A 125 -3.77 0.52 5.27
N PHE A 126 -4.57 1.17 4.43
CA PHE A 126 -5.41 2.28 4.83
C PHE A 126 -6.86 1.87 4.76
N ALA A 127 -7.69 2.56 5.53
CA ALA A 127 -9.10 2.28 5.55
C ALA A 127 -9.91 3.55 5.81
N SER A 128 -11.09 3.61 5.19
CA SER A 128 -12.14 4.55 5.50
C SER A 128 -13.36 3.76 5.97
N PHE A 129 -14.03 4.26 7.00
CA PHE A 129 -15.26 3.69 7.55
C PHE A 129 -16.27 4.81 7.79
N THR A 130 -17.50 4.62 7.34
CA THR A 130 -18.63 5.42 7.78
C THR A 130 -19.03 5.03 9.19
N PHE A 131 -19.68 5.98 9.89
CA PHE A 131 -20.22 5.76 11.23
C PHE A 131 -21.20 4.58 11.25
N PHE A 132 -22.17 4.58 10.34
CA PHE A 132 -23.17 3.53 10.22
C PHE A 132 -22.69 2.40 9.31
N ASP A 133 -23.26 1.22 9.54
CA ASP A 133 -22.90 0.00 8.84
C ASP A 133 -23.67 -0.21 7.53
N GLN A 134 -24.62 0.67 7.25
CA GLN A 134 -25.40 0.71 6.03
C GLN A 134 -25.61 2.16 5.61
N HIS A 135 -25.80 2.37 4.31
CA HIS A 135 -26.23 3.64 3.77
C HIS A 135 -27.73 3.83 3.99
N LEU A 136 -28.12 5.04 4.40
CA LEU A 136 -29.53 5.43 4.48
C LEU A 136 -30.06 5.92 3.13
N GLU A 137 -29.16 6.33 2.25
CA GLU A 137 -29.47 6.82 0.91
C GLU A 137 -29.25 5.75 -0.16
N PRO A 138 -30.05 5.78 -1.26
CA PRO A 138 -29.99 4.76 -2.30
C PRO A 138 -28.75 4.84 -3.19
N ASP A 139 -28.09 6.01 -3.30
CA ASP A 139 -26.89 6.20 -4.13
C ASP A 139 -25.80 6.98 -3.36
N PRO A 140 -25.14 6.33 -2.40
CA PRO A 140 -24.13 6.98 -1.57
C PRO A 140 -22.86 7.26 -2.39
N PRO A 141 -22.21 8.42 -2.20
CA PRO A 141 -21.01 8.80 -2.96
C PRO A 141 -19.79 7.93 -2.62
N PHE A 142 -19.79 7.25 -1.47
CA PHE A 142 -18.70 6.39 -1.01
C PHE A 142 -19.24 5.14 -0.31
N PRO A 143 -18.54 3.99 -0.34
CA PRO A 143 -18.91 2.78 0.39
C PRO A 143 -18.84 2.94 1.92
N THR A 144 -19.56 2.11 2.69
CA THR A 144 -19.53 2.20 4.17
C THR A 144 -18.18 1.79 4.77
N ALA A 145 -17.42 0.95 4.07
CA ALA A 145 -16.03 0.69 4.38
C ALA A 145 -15.22 0.44 3.10
N THR A 146 -14.04 1.04 3.03
CA THR A 146 -13.06 0.79 1.98
C THR A 146 -11.71 0.53 2.63
N ILE A 147 -11.08 -0.59 2.31
CA ILE A 147 -9.75 -0.97 2.78
C ILE A 147 -8.87 -1.13 1.56
N PHE A 148 -7.67 -0.57 1.60
CA PHE A 148 -6.83 -0.54 0.43
C PHE A 148 -5.34 -0.55 0.74
N TYR A 149 -4.60 -1.18 -0.18
CA TYR A 149 -3.17 -1.09 -0.30
C TYR A 149 -2.85 -0.22 -1.51
N LEU A 150 -2.27 0.95 -1.26
CA LEU A 150 -2.00 1.92 -2.31
C LEU A 150 -0.92 1.41 -3.27
N ASP A 151 -1.14 1.67 -4.56
CA ASP A 151 -0.24 1.28 -5.66
C ASP A 151 1.00 2.19 -5.74
N GLY A 152 0.79 3.49 -5.56
CA GLY A 152 1.85 4.50 -5.46
C GLY A 152 1.72 5.35 -4.20
N ARG A 153 2.83 5.61 -3.48
CA ARG A 153 2.86 6.48 -2.28
C ARG A 153 4.00 7.47 -2.34
N TYR A 154 3.74 8.70 -1.92
CA TYR A 154 4.73 9.75 -1.68
C TYR A 154 4.69 10.13 -0.21
N LEU A 155 5.81 9.95 0.48
CA LEU A 155 5.99 10.41 1.85
C LEU A 155 6.82 11.69 1.85
N ALA A 156 6.40 12.68 2.65
CA ALA A 156 7.19 13.88 2.91
C ALA A 156 8.59 13.47 3.39
N GLY A 157 9.56 13.58 2.48
CA GLY A 157 10.95 13.29 2.74
C GLY A 157 11.36 11.82 2.65
N LYS A 158 11.05 11.10 1.55
CA LYS A 158 12.04 10.29 0.78
C LYS A 158 11.54 9.03 0.07
N ILE A 159 10.27 8.60 0.10
CA ILE A 159 9.97 7.23 -0.40
C ILE A 159 8.84 7.20 -1.43
N THR A 160 9.12 6.55 -2.58
CA THR A 160 8.12 6.03 -3.51
C THR A 160 7.96 4.53 -3.32
N MET A 161 6.73 4.07 -3.11
CA MET A 161 6.40 2.64 -3.16
C MET A 161 5.79 2.32 -4.53
N LEU A 162 6.27 1.27 -5.20
CA LEU A 162 5.70 0.76 -6.46
C LEU A 162 5.25 -0.69 -6.24
N LEU A 163 4.02 -1.01 -6.65
CA LEU A 163 3.56 -2.39 -6.77
C LEU A 163 3.68 -2.90 -8.21
N LEU A 164 4.01 -4.20 -8.35
CA LEU A 164 3.92 -4.97 -9.59
C LEU A 164 3.30 -6.33 -9.30
#